data_AF-A0A099BW43-F1
#
_entry.id   AF-A0A099BW43-F1
#
_cell.length_a   1.000
_cell.length_b   1.000
_cell.length_c   1.000
_cell.angle_alpha   90.00
_cell.angle_beta   90.00
_cell.angle_gamma   90.00
#
_symmetry.space_group_name_H-M   'P 1'
#
loop_
_entity.id
_entity.type
_entity.pdbx_description
1 polymer ?
#
loop_
_entity_poly.entity_id
_entity_poly.type
_entity_poly.pdbx_seq_one_letter_code
_entity_poly.pdbx_strand_id
1 'polypeptide(L)'
;MYERKYTPLIIISKFVTYMKHYRVLLGIGSNDRPVENINRVKAMLLAVLSDIQYSSCVPTKVIGMYAADFLNCLVLGTTEMALEELNQKLKTMEKKCGRTALSKDLGCIPVDIDVLLYGKEKYHENDWDRPYIQQLLKEMDIE
;
A
#
# COMPACT_ATOMS: atom_id res chain seq x y z
N MET A 1 -6.15 -50.41 45.65
CA MET A 1 -7.01 -49.21 45.75
C MET A 1 -6.43 -48.14 44.85
N TYR A 2 -7.29 -47.56 44.03
CA TYR A 2 -7.02 -46.47 43.09
C TYR A 2 -6.54 -45.23 43.86
N GLU A 3 -5.52 -44.55 43.35
CA GLU A 3 -5.54 -43.08 43.32
C GLU A 3 -4.74 -42.57 42.12
N ARG A 4 -5.47 -41.92 41.19
CA ARG A 4 -4.93 -41.16 40.08
C ARG A 4 -4.35 -39.86 40.62
N LYS A 5 -3.19 -39.43 40.13
CA LYS A 5 -2.94 -38.03 39.74
C LYS A 5 -2.08 -37.96 38.47
N TYR A 6 -2.76 -38.00 37.32
CA TYR A 6 -2.35 -37.30 36.10
C TYR A 6 -2.26 -35.79 36.41
N THR A 7 -1.44 -34.89 35.85
CA THR A 7 -0.40 -34.82 34.80
C THR A 7 0.20 -33.38 34.88
N PRO A 8 0.90 -32.83 33.87
CA PRO A 8 2.34 -32.64 33.81
C PRO A 8 2.77 -31.17 34.04
N LEU A 9 4.05 -30.98 34.41
CA LEU A 9 4.70 -29.68 34.40
C LEU A 9 4.89 -29.23 32.93
N ILE A 10 3.94 -28.45 32.43
CA ILE A 10 4.12 -27.34 31.48
C ILE A 10 5.33 -27.49 30.54
N ILE A 11 5.17 -28.23 29.44
CA ILE A 11 5.93 -27.98 28.21
C ILE A 11 5.10 -27.00 27.39
N ILE A 12 5.14 -25.70 27.73
CA ILE A 12 4.74 -24.65 26.79
C ILE A 12 5.95 -24.43 25.89
N SER A 13 6.06 -25.29 24.88
CA SER A 13 6.96 -25.09 23.75
C SER A 13 6.57 -23.81 23.02
N LYS A 14 7.45 -22.80 23.06
CA LYS A 14 7.71 -21.80 22.01
C LYS A 14 6.51 -21.41 21.12
N PHE A 15 5.72 -20.42 21.53
CA PHE A 15 4.97 -19.58 20.59
C PHE A 15 5.08 -18.12 21.02
N VAL A 16 6.30 -17.58 21.00
CA VAL A 16 6.47 -16.14 20.77
C VAL A 16 6.35 -15.97 19.27
N THR A 17 5.16 -15.62 18.79
CA THR A 17 4.94 -15.27 17.39
C THR A 17 5.72 -13.98 17.11
N TYR A 18 6.82 -14.08 16.37
CA TYR A 18 7.56 -12.91 15.91
C TYR A 18 6.73 -12.22 14.81
N MET A 19 6.13 -11.07 15.12
CA MET A 19 5.53 -10.20 14.13
C MET A 19 6.65 -9.60 13.27
N LYS A 20 6.60 -9.84 11.97
CA LYS A 20 7.56 -9.25 11.03
C LYS A 20 7.00 -7.92 10.57
N HIS A 21 7.77 -6.84 10.77
CA HIS A 21 7.46 -5.54 10.19
C HIS A 21 8.13 -5.43 8.83
N TYR A 22 7.33 -5.21 7.79
CA TYR A 22 7.78 -4.98 6.43
C TYR A 22 7.70 -3.49 6.12
N ARG A 23 8.80 -2.90 5.66
CA ARG A 23 8.79 -1.57 5.06
C ARG A 23 8.04 -1.63 3.73
N VAL A 24 7.12 -0.72 3.50
CA VAL A 24 6.30 -0.67 2.29
C VAL A 24 6.35 0.72 1.69
N LEU A 25 6.57 0.79 0.38
CA LEU A 25 6.37 2.02 -0.41
C LEU A 25 5.21 1.79 -1.36
N LEU A 26 4.19 2.65 -1.27
CA LEU A 26 3.02 2.64 -2.15
C LEU A 26 3.06 3.83 -3.10
N GLY A 27 2.77 3.58 -4.38
CA GLY A 27 2.38 4.61 -5.34
C GLY A 27 0.86 4.75 -5.33
N ILE A 28 0.38 5.99 -5.25
CA ILE A 28 -1.05 6.30 -5.36
C ILE A 28 -1.23 7.26 -6.53
N GLY A 29 -2.08 6.87 -7.49
CA GLY A 29 -2.47 7.71 -8.63
C GLY A 29 -3.98 7.88 -8.72
N SER A 30 -4.45 9.07 -9.07
CA SER A 30 -5.88 9.33 -9.32
C SER A 30 -6.08 10.41 -10.38
N ASN A 31 -7.10 10.26 -11.22
CA ASN A 31 -7.53 11.32 -12.16
C ASN A 31 -9.04 11.64 -12.10
N ASP A 32 -9.83 10.92 -11.30
CA ASP A 32 -11.21 11.31 -10.94
C ASP A 32 -11.22 11.82 -9.49
N ARG A 33 -11.66 13.07 -9.29
CA ARG A 33 -11.65 13.78 -7.99
C ARG A 33 -10.39 13.50 -7.18
N PRO A 34 -9.19 13.78 -7.75
CA PRO A 34 -7.94 13.21 -7.24
C PRO A 34 -7.61 13.59 -5.80
N VAL A 35 -7.83 14.85 -5.41
CA VAL A 35 -7.58 15.32 -4.04
C VAL A 35 -8.47 14.60 -3.03
N GLU A 36 -9.76 14.45 -3.34
CA GLU A 36 -10.73 13.77 -2.47
C GLU A 36 -10.37 12.29 -2.31
N ASN A 37 -10.13 11.59 -3.43
CA ASN A 37 -9.86 10.16 -3.41
C ASN A 37 -8.52 9.82 -2.76
N ILE A 38 -7.47 10.60 -3.01
CA ILE A 38 -6.18 10.42 -2.33
C ILE A 38 -6.33 10.61 -0.82
N ASN A 39 -7.03 11.66 -0.36
CA ASN A 39 -7.25 11.88 1.07
C ASN A 39 -8.04 10.74 1.71
N ARG A 40 -9.03 10.20 1.00
CA ARG A 40 -9.80 9.03 1.45
C ARG A 40 -8.93 7.78 1.58
N VAL A 41 -8.03 7.52 0.64
CA VAL A 41 -7.06 6.41 0.73
C VAL A 41 -6.08 6.64 1.88
N LYS A 42 -5.52 7.84 2.03
CA LYS A 42 -4.63 8.17 3.16
C LYS A 42 -5.29 7.87 4.51
N ALA A 43 -6.57 8.22 4.68
CA ALA A 43 -7.32 7.89 5.89
C ALA A 43 -7.52 6.38 6.09
N MET A 44 -7.76 5.62 5.01
CA MET A 44 -7.89 4.15 5.09
C MET A 44 -6.56 3.44 5.37
N LEU A 45 -5.44 3.99 4.91
CA LEU A 45 -4.10 3.43 5.12
C LEU A 45 -3.68 3.42 6.59
N LEU A 46 -4.20 4.33 7.41
CA LEU A 46 -3.97 4.36 8.87
C LEU A 46 -4.41 3.08 9.59
N ALA A 47 -5.27 2.27 8.97
CA ALA A 47 -5.73 1.00 9.53
C ALA A 47 -4.84 -0.20 9.16
N VAL A 48 -3.90 -0.04 8.21
CA VAL A 48 -3.08 -1.15 7.68
C VAL A 48 -1.58 -0.87 7.69
N LEU A 49 -1.18 0.40 7.84
CA LEU A 49 0.20 0.85 7.95
C LEU A 49 0.44 1.61 9.26
N SER A 50 1.64 1.48 9.78
CA SER A 50 2.24 2.32 10.83
C SER A 50 3.42 3.14 10.28
N ASP A 51 3.96 4.05 11.08
CA ASP A 51 5.14 4.88 10.75
C ASP A 51 5.01 5.60 9.39
N ILE A 52 3.82 6.12 9.11
CA ILE A 52 3.49 6.61 7.78
C ILE A 52 4.16 7.96 7.50
N GLN A 53 4.79 8.05 6.35
CA GLN A 53 5.27 9.28 5.73
C GLN A 53 4.63 9.44 4.36
N TYR A 54 4.23 10.66 4.02
CA TYR A 54 3.62 11.00 2.74
C TYR A 54 4.55 11.95 1.97
N SER A 55 4.68 11.75 0.66
CA SER A 55 5.26 12.77 -0.22
C SER A 55 4.25 13.90 -0.50
N SER A 56 4.69 14.92 -1.24
CA SER A 56 3.77 15.81 -1.94
C SER A 56 2.96 15.06 -3.00
N CYS A 57 1.91 15.70 -3.52
CA CYS A 57 1.14 15.19 -4.65
C CYS A 57 1.48 16.01 -5.90
N VAL A 58 1.90 15.35 -6.98
CA VAL A 58 2.35 16.00 -8.22
C VAL A 58 1.45 15.64 -9.41
N PRO A 59 1.07 16.62 -10.25
CA PRO A 59 0.33 16.34 -11.48
C PRO A 59 1.24 15.68 -12.51
N THR A 60 0.74 14.66 -13.19
CA THR A 60 1.45 13.95 -14.26
C THR A 60 0.55 13.78 -15.49
N LYS A 61 1.09 14.12 -16.66
CA LYS A 61 0.36 13.97 -17.92
C LYS A 61 0.22 12.52 -18.32
N VAL A 62 -0.93 12.17 -18.87
CA VAL A 62 -1.14 10.85 -19.48
C VAL A 62 -0.54 10.87 -20.88
N ILE A 63 0.37 9.93 -21.15
CA ILE A 63 0.99 9.78 -22.48
C ILE A 63 0.10 8.87 -23.33
N GLY A 64 -0.32 9.34 -24.50
CA GLY A 64 -0.95 8.50 -25.53
C GLY A 64 -2.45 8.25 -25.41
N MET A 65 -3.18 8.96 -24.54
CA MET A 65 -4.65 8.92 -24.48
C MET A 65 -5.25 10.27 -24.05
N TYR A 66 -6.49 10.54 -24.49
CA TYR A 66 -7.30 11.66 -23.98
C TYR A 66 -7.87 11.29 -22.61
N ALA A 67 -7.05 11.41 -21.57
CA ALA A 67 -7.46 11.26 -20.18
C ALA A 67 -7.04 12.50 -19.38
N ALA A 68 -7.75 12.77 -18.29
CA ALA A 68 -7.34 13.82 -17.36
C ALA A 68 -5.96 13.50 -16.75
N ASP A 69 -5.18 14.55 -16.49
CA ASP A 69 -3.92 14.42 -15.77
C ASP A 69 -4.14 13.71 -14.44
N PHE A 70 -3.18 12.87 -14.06
CA PHE A 70 -3.20 12.21 -12.76
C PHE A 70 -2.58 13.12 -11.71
N LEU A 71 -3.04 12.97 -10.49
CA LEU A 71 -2.32 13.36 -9.30
C LEU A 71 -1.67 12.11 -8.71
N ASN A 72 -0.33 12.14 -8.56
CA ASN A 72 0.44 11.04 -8.02
C ASN A 72 1.13 11.42 -6.71
N CYS A 73 1.17 10.51 -5.75
CA CYS A 73 1.97 10.64 -4.53
C CYS A 73 2.51 9.29 -4.05
N LEU A 74 3.54 9.33 -3.22
CA LEU A 74 4.11 8.18 -2.53
C LEU A 74 3.69 8.15 -1.07
N VAL A 75 3.55 6.93 -0.55
CA VAL A 75 3.34 6.66 0.88
C VAL A 75 4.33 5.61 1.33
N LEU A 76 5.16 5.97 2.31
CA LEU A 76 6.05 5.03 3.00
C LEU A 76 5.40 4.65 4.32
N GLY A 77 5.49 3.40 4.71
CA GLY A 77 5.10 2.95 6.04
C GLY A 77 5.64 1.57 6.38
N THR A 78 5.17 1.03 7.49
CA THR A 78 5.46 -0.32 7.96
C THR A 78 4.15 -1.12 8.08
N THR A 79 4.19 -2.41 7.80
CA THR A 79 3.04 -3.31 7.99
C THR A 79 3.48 -4.65 8.55
N GLU A 80 2.59 -5.31 9.28
CA GLU A 80 2.76 -6.70 9.73
C GLU A 80 2.05 -7.70 8.83
N MET A 81 1.20 -7.21 7.92
CA MET A 81 0.45 -8.04 6.96
C MET A 81 1.40 -8.69 5.98
N ALA A 82 1.08 -9.92 5.57
CA ALA A 82 1.72 -10.51 4.40
C ALA A 82 1.36 -9.71 3.13
N LEU A 83 2.25 -9.69 2.13
CA LEU A 83 2.05 -8.94 0.89
C LEU A 83 0.70 -9.24 0.22
N GLU A 84 0.29 -10.51 0.17
CA GLU A 84 -0.99 -10.91 -0.40
C GLU A 84 -2.19 -10.29 0.35
N GLU A 85 -2.15 -10.30 1.69
CA GLU A 85 -3.19 -9.68 2.51
C GLU A 85 -3.22 -8.16 2.29
N LEU A 86 -2.05 -7.51 2.28
CA LEU A 86 -1.93 -6.08 2.00
C LEU A 86 -2.55 -5.76 0.62
N ASN A 87 -2.18 -6.49 -0.43
CA ASN A 87 -2.73 -6.30 -1.77
C ASN A 87 -4.26 -6.42 -1.80
N GLN A 88 -4.83 -7.39 -1.09
CA GLN A 88 -6.29 -7.53 -0.98
C GLN A 88 -6.96 -6.33 -0.28
N LYS A 89 -6.33 -5.78 0.77
CA LYS A 89 -6.80 -4.55 1.44
C LYS A 89 -6.71 -3.35 0.50
N LEU A 90 -5.60 -3.17 -0.21
CA LEU A 90 -5.40 -2.07 -1.16
C LEU A 90 -6.43 -2.13 -2.31
N LYS A 91 -6.66 -3.31 -2.89
CA LYS A 91 -7.71 -3.50 -3.92
C LYS A 91 -9.12 -3.25 -3.38
N THR A 92 -9.36 -3.51 -2.10
CA THR A 92 -10.63 -3.15 -1.45
C THR A 92 -10.77 -1.64 -1.28
N MET A 93 -9.69 -0.92 -0.97
CA MET A 93 -9.67 0.54 -0.90
C MET A 93 -9.96 1.18 -2.26
N GLU A 94 -9.34 0.69 -3.33
CA GLU A 94 -9.63 1.13 -4.70
C GLU A 94 -11.12 1.00 -5.03
N LYS A 95 -11.72 -0.16 -4.75
CA LYS A 95 -13.17 -0.40 -4.96
C LYS A 95 -14.04 0.54 -4.13
N LYS A 96 -13.66 0.84 -2.88
CA LYS A 96 -14.36 1.81 -2.02
C LYS A 96 -14.31 3.25 -2.54
N CYS A 97 -13.28 3.58 -3.33
CA CYS A 97 -13.17 4.84 -4.05
C CYS A 97 -13.91 4.85 -5.40
N GLY A 98 -14.50 3.72 -5.81
CA GLY A 98 -15.29 3.62 -7.05
C GLY A 98 -14.55 3.00 -8.23
N ARG A 99 -13.36 2.42 -8.02
CA ARG A 99 -12.64 1.68 -9.07
C ARG A 99 -13.46 0.49 -9.55
N THR A 100 -13.76 0.48 -10.84
CA THR A 100 -14.44 -0.61 -11.56
C THR A 100 -13.74 -0.92 -12.87
N ALA A 101 -14.00 -2.10 -13.47
CA ALA A 101 -13.49 -2.42 -14.80
C ALA A 101 -13.91 -1.37 -15.84
N LEU A 102 -15.21 -0.99 -15.84
CA LEU A 102 -15.74 0.04 -16.74
C LEU A 102 -15.05 1.41 -16.54
N SER A 103 -14.78 1.82 -15.29
CA SER A 103 -14.08 3.08 -15.04
C SER A 103 -12.69 3.10 -15.70
N LYS A 104 -11.97 1.98 -15.64
CA LYS A 104 -10.66 1.81 -16.27
C LYS A 104 -10.75 1.92 -17.79
N ASP A 105 -11.73 1.27 -18.40
CA ASP A 105 -11.93 1.29 -19.86
C ASP A 105 -12.32 2.70 -20.36
N LEU A 106 -12.99 3.49 -19.52
CA LEU A 106 -13.33 4.89 -19.78
C LEU A 106 -12.19 5.87 -19.43
N GLY A 107 -11.04 5.40 -18.96
CA GLY A 107 -9.92 6.26 -18.53
C GLY A 107 -10.19 7.05 -17.25
N CYS A 108 -11.28 6.74 -16.53
CA CYS A 108 -11.65 7.31 -15.24
C CYS A 108 -11.08 6.43 -14.12
N ILE A 109 -10.04 6.89 -13.46
CA ILE A 109 -9.32 6.17 -12.41
C ILE A 109 -9.50 6.92 -11.08
N PRO A 110 -10.53 6.58 -10.28
CA PRO A 110 -10.76 7.20 -8.97
C PRO A 110 -9.56 7.04 -8.04
N VAL A 111 -8.96 5.85 -8.02
CA VAL A 111 -7.63 5.65 -7.45
C VAL A 111 -7.03 4.34 -7.98
N ASP A 112 -5.72 4.30 -8.08
CA ASP A 112 -4.88 3.13 -8.32
C ASP A 112 -3.82 3.12 -7.21
N ILE A 113 -3.61 1.97 -6.58
CA ILE A 113 -2.63 1.81 -5.51
C ILE A 113 -1.71 0.64 -5.84
N ASP A 114 -0.44 0.95 -6.07
CA ASP A 114 0.58 -0.05 -6.39
C ASP A 114 1.59 -0.17 -5.25
N VAL A 115 1.95 -1.40 -4.90
CA VAL A 115 3.08 -1.67 -4.00
C VAL A 115 4.35 -1.56 -4.83
N LEU A 116 5.18 -0.56 -4.57
CA LEU A 116 6.47 -0.37 -5.25
C LEU A 116 7.62 -1.06 -4.50
N LEU A 117 7.54 -1.14 -3.17
CA LEU A 117 8.51 -1.82 -2.31
C LEU A 117 7.76 -2.62 -1.24
N TYR A 118 8.20 -3.84 -0.97
CA TYR A 118 7.78 -4.63 0.20
C TYR A 118 8.99 -5.32 0.83
N GLY A 119 9.31 -4.95 2.07
CA GLY A 119 10.54 -5.36 2.74
C GLY A 119 11.78 -4.84 2.01
N LYS A 120 12.42 -5.72 1.24
CA LYS A 120 13.60 -5.41 0.42
C LYS A 120 13.35 -5.59 -1.08
N GLU A 121 12.17 -6.08 -1.45
CA GLU A 121 11.83 -6.42 -2.82
C GLU A 121 11.15 -5.23 -3.51
N LYS A 122 11.68 -4.82 -4.65
CA LYS A 122 11.10 -3.80 -5.52
C LYS A 122 10.13 -4.45 -6.49
N TYR A 123 9.02 -3.79 -6.72
CA TYR A 123 8.00 -4.15 -7.70
C TYR A 123 7.86 -3.01 -8.70
N HIS A 124 7.27 -3.31 -9.86
CA HIS A 124 7.11 -2.34 -10.94
C HIS A 124 8.44 -1.64 -11.29
N GLU A 125 9.51 -2.40 -11.52
CA GLU A 125 10.88 -1.86 -11.66
C GLU A 125 10.97 -0.68 -12.64
N ASN A 126 10.26 -0.75 -13.77
CA ASN A 126 10.21 0.34 -14.76
C ASN A 126 9.63 1.66 -14.22
N ASP A 127 8.78 1.60 -13.19
CA ASP A 127 8.18 2.80 -12.60
C ASP A 127 9.17 3.57 -11.72
N TRP A 128 10.20 2.90 -11.18
CA TRP A 128 11.22 3.55 -10.35
C TRP A 128 11.98 4.61 -11.15
N ASP A 129 12.19 4.41 -12.44
CA ASP A 129 12.92 5.36 -13.30
C ASP A 129 12.05 6.55 -13.74
N ARG A 130 10.77 6.60 -13.36
CA ARG A 130 9.90 7.73 -13.73
C ARG A 130 10.37 9.01 -13.02
N PRO A 131 10.49 10.15 -13.73
CA PRO A 131 10.99 11.40 -13.15
C PRO A 131 10.24 11.84 -11.89
N TYR A 132 8.90 11.69 -11.87
CA TYR A 132 8.12 12.08 -10.70
C TYR A 132 8.33 11.13 -9.52
N ILE A 133 8.58 9.84 -9.74
CA ILE A 133 8.88 8.90 -8.65
C ILE A 133 10.22 9.27 -8.01
N GLN A 134 11.25 9.53 -8.82
CA GLN A 134 12.56 9.97 -8.35
C GLN A 134 12.48 11.30 -7.56
N GLN A 135 11.68 12.25 -8.04
CA GLN A 135 11.43 13.49 -7.31
C GLN A 135 10.81 13.21 -5.93
N LEU A 136 9.73 12.43 -5.88
CA LEU A 136 9.01 12.15 -4.64
C LEU A 136 9.82 11.29 -3.66
N LEU A 137 10.65 10.37 -4.13
CA LEU A 137 11.59 9.60 -3.30
C LEU A 137 12.59 10.51 -2.62
N LYS A 138 13.15 11.48 -3.35
CA LYS A 138 14.08 12.48 -2.82
C LYS A 138 13.41 13.38 -1.78
N GLU A 139 12.15 13.77 -1.97
CA GLU A 139 11.38 14.52 -0.97
C GLU A 139 11.20 13.76 0.35
N MET A 140 11.23 12.43 0.28
CA MET A 140 11.01 11.55 1.44
C MET A 140 12.30 11.04 2.08
N ASP A 141 13.47 11.48 1.62
CA ASP A 141 14.79 10.97 2.03
C ASP A 141 14.92 9.45 1.85
N ILE A 142 14.36 8.92 0.75
CA ILE A 142 14.44 7.51 0.37
C ILE A 142 15.44 7.36 -0.78
N GLU A 143 16.53 6.63 -0.51
CA GLU A 143 17.56 6.25 -1.49
C GLU A 143 17.20 4.97 -2.29
#